data_AF-A0AAD5WDA2-F1
#
_entry.id   AF-A0AAD5WDA2-F1
#
_cell.length_a   1.000
_cell.length_b   1.000
_cell.length_c   1.000
_cell.angle_alpha   90.00
_cell.angle_beta   90.00
_cell.angle_gamma   90.00
#
_symmetry.space_group_name_H-M   'P 1'
#
loop_
_entity.id
_entity.type
_entity.pdbx_description
1 polymer ?
#
loop_
_entity_poly.entity_id
_entity_poly.type
_entity_poly.pdbx_seq_one_letter_code
_entity_poly.pdbx_strand_id
1 'polypeptide(L)'
;MLEFLERPFINKTDYVINIHMAKGHGFFYVPIQRAKDSAPLISHSGHGCQQITFDIRNQIVIAYVTNAIKFSHFDNCRNYWRIHQAVFHALENSRN
;
A
#
# COMPACT_ATOMS: atom_id res chain seq x y z
N MET A 1 9.43 -16.78 -8.10
CA MET A 1 9.86 -15.60 -8.90
C MET A 1 9.46 -14.27 -8.25
N LEU A 2 8.35 -14.16 -7.51
CA LEU A 2 7.93 -12.91 -6.83
C LEU A 2 8.41 -12.78 -5.37
N GLU A 3 8.91 -13.84 -4.73
CA GLU A 3 9.32 -13.83 -3.31
C GLU A 3 10.36 -12.76 -2.95
N PHE A 4 11.20 -12.35 -3.90
CA PHE A 4 12.18 -11.30 -3.64
C PHE A 4 11.51 -9.95 -3.32
N LEU A 5 10.31 -9.71 -3.87
CA LEU A 5 9.53 -8.50 -3.61
C LEU A 5 8.87 -8.48 -2.23
N GLU A 6 8.93 -9.57 -1.45
CA GLU A 6 8.33 -9.61 -0.11
C GLU A 6 9.24 -9.02 0.97
N ARG A 7 10.53 -8.82 0.66
CA ARG A 7 11.51 -8.34 1.63
C ARG A 7 11.90 -6.89 1.33
N PRO A 8 11.67 -5.93 2.25
CA PRO A 8 12.18 -4.59 2.08
C PRO A 8 13.71 -4.59 2.13
N PHE A 9 14.34 -3.69 1.36
CA PHE A 9 15.79 -3.54 1.32
C PHE A 9 16.29 -2.63 2.46
N ILE A 10 15.51 -1.60 2.79
CA ILE A 10 15.83 -0.60 3.82
C ILE A 10 14.58 -0.37 4.65
N ASN A 11 14.70 -0.38 5.97
CA ASN A 11 13.68 0.07 6.90
C ASN A 11 14.26 1.14 7.83
N LYS A 12 14.31 2.37 7.34
CA LYS A 12 14.96 3.51 8.00
C LYS A 12 14.20 4.79 7.68
N THR A 13 14.51 5.84 8.42
CA THR A 13 14.03 7.18 8.10
C THR A 13 14.63 7.63 6.77
N ASP A 14 13.75 7.99 5.84
CA ASP A 14 14.14 8.70 4.63
C ASP A 14 14.26 10.18 4.97
N TYR A 15 15.48 10.72 4.86
CA TYR A 15 15.76 12.11 5.22
C TYR A 15 15.26 13.13 4.19
N VAL A 16 14.98 12.73 2.95
CA VAL A 16 14.50 13.63 1.89
C VAL A 16 13.03 13.99 2.15
N ILE A 17 12.23 13.00 2.51
CA ILE A 17 10.80 13.19 2.83
C ILE A 17 10.52 13.26 4.33
N ASN A 18 11.55 13.05 5.17
CA ASN A 18 11.49 13.04 6.62
C ASN A 18 10.44 12.07 7.21
N ILE A 19 10.33 10.86 6.63
CA ILE A 19 9.36 9.83 7.03
C ILE A 19 10.09 8.50 7.28
N HIS A 20 9.74 7.82 8.36
CA HIS A 20 10.18 6.45 8.61
C HIS A 20 9.34 5.46 7.81
N MET A 21 9.97 4.75 6.86
CA MET A 21 9.26 3.78 6.05
C MET A 21 10.17 2.70 5.48
N ALA A 22 9.60 1.51 5.30
CA ALA A 22 10.28 0.41 4.63
C ALA A 22 10.19 0.57 3.10
N LYS A 23 11.34 0.47 2.43
CA LYS A 23 11.50 0.63 0.97
C LYS A 23 12.33 -0.50 0.37
N GLY A 24 12.08 -0.83 -0.88
CA GLY A 24 12.86 -1.84 -1.61
C GLY A 24 12.29 -2.08 -3.00
N HIS A 25 13.15 -2.41 -3.97
CA HIS A 25 12.72 -2.75 -5.34
C HIS A 25 11.84 -1.71 -6.03
N GLY A 26 11.95 -0.42 -5.65
CA GLY A 26 11.11 0.66 -6.17
C GLY A 26 9.72 0.76 -5.51
N PHE A 27 9.48 0.06 -4.39
CA PHE A 27 8.22 0.08 -3.66
C PHE A 27 8.39 0.47 -2.20
N PHE A 28 7.26 0.85 -1.60
CA PHE A 28 7.03 1.02 -0.18
C PHE A 28 6.37 -0.22 0.41
N TYR A 29 6.76 -0.57 1.63
CA TYR A 29 6.27 -1.74 2.34
C TYR A 29 5.48 -1.27 3.55
N VAL A 30 4.17 -1.51 3.52
CA VAL A 30 3.23 -0.99 4.51
C VAL A 30 2.67 -2.15 5.33
N PRO A 31 2.79 -2.13 6.67
CA PRO A 31 2.20 -3.17 7.50
C PRO A 31 0.66 -3.10 7.43
N ILE A 32 0.00 -4.25 7.34
CA ILE A 32 -1.46 -4.31 7.45
C ILE A 32 -1.81 -4.27 8.94
N GLN A 33 -2.44 -3.19 9.39
CA GLN A 33 -2.84 -3.02 10.79
C GLN A 33 -3.79 -4.11 11.31
N ARG A 34 -4.46 -4.86 10.43
CA ARG A 34 -5.51 -5.83 10.78
C ARG A 34 -5.02 -7.25 11.07
N ALA A 35 -3.79 -7.63 10.73
CA ALA A 35 -3.34 -9.01 10.90
C ALA A 35 -1.90 -9.08 11.41
N LYS A 36 -1.73 -9.62 12.62
CA LYS A 36 -0.46 -9.72 13.36
C LYS A 36 0.65 -10.47 12.60
N ASP A 37 0.26 -11.35 11.67
CA ASP A 37 1.17 -12.18 10.85
C ASP A 37 1.07 -11.89 9.36
N SER A 38 0.43 -10.79 8.95
CA SER A 38 0.27 -10.48 7.52
C SER A 38 1.57 -10.05 6.86
N ALA A 39 1.78 -10.49 5.61
CA ALA A 39 2.85 -9.95 4.78
C ALA A 39 2.58 -8.46 4.57
N PRO A 40 3.62 -7.63 4.51
CA PRO A 40 3.45 -6.22 4.22
C PRO A 40 2.79 -6.05 2.84
N LEU A 41 1.93 -5.05 2.73
CA LEU A 41 1.45 -4.59 1.43
C LEU A 41 2.59 -3.91 0.71
N ILE A 42 2.75 -4.25 -0.56
CA ILE A 42 3.72 -3.61 -1.44
C ILE A 42 2.98 -2.50 -2.16
N SER A 43 3.52 -1.29 -2.17
CA SER A 43 2.77 -0.14 -2.68
C SER A 43 3.66 0.96 -3.23
N HIS A 44 3.14 1.83 -4.11
CA HIS A 44 3.87 2.99 -4.58
C HIS A 44 2.93 4.17 -4.85
N SER A 45 3.01 5.18 -3.99
CA SER A 45 2.13 6.34 -4.06
C SER A 45 2.62 7.36 -5.10
N GLY A 46 1.67 7.97 -5.79
CA GLY A 46 1.87 9.13 -6.64
C GLY A 46 1.33 10.39 -5.97
N HIS A 47 1.95 11.53 -6.26
CA HIS A 47 1.39 12.83 -5.90
C HIS A 47 -0.03 12.98 -6.47
N GLY A 48 -0.93 13.58 -5.70
CA GLY A 48 -2.32 13.72 -6.15
C GLY A 48 -3.24 12.57 -5.72
N CYS A 49 -2.84 11.78 -4.72
CA CYS A 49 -3.57 10.61 -4.23
C CYS A 49 -3.66 9.43 -5.20
N GLN A 50 -2.80 9.35 -6.21
CA GLN A 50 -2.72 8.17 -7.06
C GLN A 50 -1.98 7.06 -6.32
N GLN A 51 -2.38 5.80 -6.50
CA GLN A 51 -1.80 4.72 -5.72
C GLN A 51 -1.92 3.38 -6.45
N ILE A 52 -0.90 2.54 -6.29
CA ILE A 52 -0.97 1.12 -6.60
C ILE A 52 -0.56 0.33 -5.36
N THR A 53 -1.32 -0.71 -5.03
CA THR A 53 -1.06 -1.60 -3.89
C THR A 53 -1.24 -3.05 -4.32
N PHE A 54 -0.26 -3.87 -3.98
CA PHE A 54 -0.23 -5.31 -4.21
C PHE A 54 -0.35 -6.03 -2.87
N ASP A 55 -1.26 -6.99 -2.80
CA ASP A 55 -1.30 -7.97 -1.73
C ASP A 55 -1.03 -9.34 -2.37
N ILE A 56 0.22 -9.78 -2.25
CA ILE A 56 0.67 -11.05 -2.84
C ILE A 56 -0.09 -12.24 -2.21
N ARG A 57 -0.40 -12.18 -0.92
CA ARG A 57 -1.05 -13.29 -0.21
C ARG A 57 -2.51 -13.43 -0.62
N ASN A 58 -3.21 -12.32 -0.72
CA ASN A 58 -4.61 -12.32 -1.15
C ASN A 58 -4.75 -12.33 -2.69
N GLN A 59 -3.63 -12.28 -3.42
CA GLN A 59 -3.57 -12.26 -4.89
C GLN A 59 -4.42 -11.13 -5.49
N ILE A 60 -4.41 -9.96 -4.85
CA ILE A 60 -5.14 -8.77 -5.30
C ILE A 60 -4.18 -7.63 -5.63
N VAL A 61 -4.60 -6.81 -6.59
CA VAL A 61 -3.95 -5.54 -6.93
C VAL A 61 -5.01 -4.46 -6.97
N ILE A 62 -4.76 -3.36 -6.27
CA ILE A 62 -5.61 -2.18 -6.25
C ILE A 62 -4.85 -1.05 -6.95
N ALA A 63 -5.39 -0.57 -8.07
CA ALA A 63 -4.90 0.62 -8.75
C ALA A 63 -5.95 1.73 -8.67
N TYR A 64 -5.56 2.87 -8.10
CA TYR A 64 -6.40 4.05 -8.00
C TYR A 64 -5.74 5.22 -8.71
N VAL A 65 -6.41 5.69 -9.76
CA VAL A 65 -5.96 6.80 -10.60
C VAL A 65 -7.03 7.89 -10.60
N THR A 66 -6.59 9.14 -10.53
CA THR A 66 -7.45 10.32 -10.46
C THR A 66 -6.84 11.42 -11.32
N ASN A 67 -7.69 12.15 -12.04
CA ASN A 67 -7.32 13.33 -12.83
C ASN A 67 -7.31 14.62 -11.98
N ALA A 68 -8.05 14.65 -10.88
CA ALA A 68 -7.99 15.73 -9.90
C ALA A 68 -6.82 15.53 -8.94
N ILE A 69 -5.80 16.39 -9.03
CA ILE A 69 -4.68 16.42 -8.10
C ILE A 69 -5.20 16.89 -6.73
N LYS A 70 -4.99 16.05 -5.71
CA LYS A 70 -5.28 16.33 -4.31
C LYS A 70 -3.97 16.63 -3.58
N PHE A 71 -3.98 17.56 -2.63
CA PHE A 71 -2.78 17.91 -1.85
C PHE A 71 -2.54 16.86 -0.74
N SER A 72 -2.22 15.63 -1.13
CA SER A 72 -2.01 14.53 -0.19
C SER A 72 -1.40 13.29 -0.86
N HIS A 73 -1.02 12.32 -0.02
CA HIS A 73 -0.47 11.02 -0.38
C HIS A 73 -1.18 9.91 0.41
N PHE A 74 -1.38 8.77 -0.27
CA PHE A 74 -1.81 7.47 0.29
C PHE A 74 -2.88 7.51 1.41
N ASP A 75 -2.45 7.49 2.66
CA ASP A 75 -3.21 7.32 3.89
C ASP A 75 -4.01 8.56 4.28
N ASN A 76 -3.55 9.73 3.83
CA ASN A 76 -4.29 10.99 4.00
C ASN A 76 -5.33 11.21 2.87
N CYS A 77 -5.39 10.31 1.89
CA CYS A 77 -6.33 10.39 0.79
C CYS A 77 -7.65 9.68 1.10
N ARG A 78 -8.62 10.43 1.63
CA ARG A 78 -9.94 9.90 2.06
C ARG A 78 -10.61 8.97 1.04
N ASN A 79 -10.62 9.34 -0.25
CA ASN A 79 -11.31 8.55 -1.28
C ASN A 79 -10.63 7.21 -1.52
N TYR A 80 -9.30 7.23 -1.65
CA TYR A 80 -8.51 6.01 -1.82
C TYR A 80 -8.67 5.09 -0.61
N TRP A 81 -8.52 5.64 0.60
CA TRP A 81 -8.64 4.87 1.84
C TRP A 81 -9.98 4.15 1.95
N ARG A 82 -11.10 4.82 1.61
CA ARG A 82 -12.43 4.21 1.62
C ARG A 82 -12.56 3.04 0.63
N ILE A 83 -12.02 3.20 -0.59
CA ILE A 83 -12.03 2.14 -1.61
C ILE A 83 -11.17 0.97 -1.15
N HIS A 84 -9.96 1.24 -0.65
CA HIS A 84 -9.06 0.23 -0.12
C HIS A 84 -9.73 -0.60 0.99
N GLN A 85 -10.32 0.06 2.00
CA GLN A 85 -11.04 -0.61 3.08
C GLN A 85 -12.23 -1.43 2.58
N ALA A 86 -12.99 -0.92 1.60
CA ALA A 86 -14.14 -1.62 1.03
C ALA A 86 -13.72 -2.90 0.27
N VAL A 87 -12.61 -2.86 -0.47
CA VAL A 87 -12.06 -4.04 -1.17
C VAL A 87 -11.66 -5.12 -0.16
N PHE A 88 -10.90 -4.78 0.87
CA PHE A 88 -10.48 -5.75 1.89
C PHE A 88 -11.66 -6.31 2.68
N HIS A 89 -12.66 -5.49 3.01
CA HIS A 89 -13.88 -5.95 3.66
C HIS A 89 -14.71 -6.90 2.76
N ALA A 90 -14.81 -6.62 1.46
CA ALA A 90 -15.49 -7.52 0.51
C ALA A 90 -14.76 -8.87 0.39
N LEU A 91 -13.43 -8.86 0.39
CA LEU A 91 -12.62 -10.07 0.37
C LEU A 91 -12.80 -10.91 1.64
N GLU A 92 -12.78 -10.28 2.81
CA GLU A 92 -13.08 -10.94 4.09
C GLU A 92 -14.46 -11.62 4.06
N ASN A 93 -15.50 -10.91 3.59
CA ASN A 93 -16.86 -11.46 3.50
C ASN A 93 -17.01 -12.57 2.47
N SER A 94 -16.24 -12.55 1.37
CA SER A 94 -16.29 -13.61 0.35
C SER A 94 -15.70 -14.95 0.79
N ARG A 95 -14.95 -14.96 1.90
CA ARG A 95 -14.29 -16.14 2.46
C ARG A 95 -15.08 -16.80 3.58
N ASN A 96 -16.13 -16.15 4.07
CA ASN A 96 -17.11 -16.69 5.02
C ASN A 96 -18.31 -17.26 4.29
#